data_AF-K0F2M4-F1
#
_entry.id   AF-K0F2M4-F1
#
_cell.length_a   1.000
_cell.length_b   1.000
_cell.length_c   1.000
_cell.angle_alpha   90.00
_cell.angle_beta   90.00
_cell.angle_gamma   90.00
#
_symmetry.space_group_name_H-M   'P 1'
#
loop_
_entity.id
_entity.type
_entity.pdbx_description
1 polymer ?
#
loop_
_entity_poly.entity_id
_entity_poly.type
_entity_poly.pdbx_seq_one_letter_code
_entity_poly.pdbx_strand_id
1 'polypeptide(L)'
;MKISRHWTHLAATVLAALTLTALSAVPAAAGPETDALYNSAQRNFTDGDDVAGRADLRNLIGADPNDAEALALQAIWSHYANDLPALADAMARLNLLDPQLAAGTNNVLGAIGAAVGTLPNPMPALIGPETGIVVLGYGLLPDGALRPELVNRLIAAWLQSIAAPLSPIVVTGGNPQNGIAEADAMAGWLIGHGVPPTRIHVENRAGSTVQNALFATRMLRDVGATSAVVVTSPNHIRRAVADFIVAGTRVVGATTSLDQLVSQLPPPSRQSQRGIYLDATRTFQLDTAR
;
A
#
# COMPACT_ATOMS: atom_id res chain seq x y z
N MET A 1 68.64 -29.03 25.27
CA MET A 1 69.63 -28.66 26.31
C MET A 1 69.50 -27.16 26.54
N LYS A 2 69.06 -26.71 27.74
CA LYS A 2 69.30 -25.38 28.39
C LYS A 2 69.14 -24.11 27.50
N ILE A 3 68.26 -23.14 27.74
CA ILE A 3 68.00 -22.36 28.97
C ILE A 3 66.70 -21.54 28.79
N SER A 4 65.88 -21.49 29.84
CA SER A 4 64.72 -20.63 30.02
C SER A 4 65.12 -19.25 30.58
N ARG A 5 64.30 -18.22 30.31
CA ARG A 5 64.24 -17.03 31.18
C ARG A 5 62.80 -16.55 31.29
N HIS A 6 62.27 -16.71 32.50
CA HIS A 6 60.99 -16.24 33.00
C HIS A 6 60.95 -14.71 33.08
N TRP A 7 59.82 -14.11 32.71
CA TRP A 7 59.38 -12.82 33.20
C TRP A 7 57.99 -12.99 33.82
N THR A 8 57.95 -12.85 35.13
CA THR A 8 56.79 -12.80 36.01
C THR A 8 56.30 -11.36 36.11
N HIS A 9 55.05 -11.09 35.73
CA HIS A 9 54.31 -9.93 36.23
C HIS A 9 52.98 -10.40 36.80
N LEU A 10 52.88 -10.27 38.13
CA LEU A 10 51.64 -10.33 38.88
C LEU A 10 50.75 -9.14 38.47
N ALA A 11 49.52 -9.41 38.05
CA ALA A 11 48.43 -8.44 38.08
C ALA A 11 47.32 -9.03 38.93
N ALA A 12 47.11 -8.43 40.11
CA ALA A 12 46.12 -8.82 41.09
C ALA A 12 44.73 -8.26 40.71
N THR A 13 43.77 -9.18 40.68
CA THR A 13 42.34 -9.07 41.06
C THR A 13 41.70 -7.68 41.24
N VAL A 14 40.63 -7.43 40.45
CA VAL A 14 39.32 -6.99 40.97
C VAL A 14 38.23 -7.69 40.14
N LEU A 15 37.61 -8.74 40.68
CA LEU A 15 36.33 -9.25 40.19
C LEU A 15 35.23 -8.36 40.78
N ALA A 16 34.66 -7.48 39.97
CA ALA A 16 33.40 -6.82 40.29
C ALA A 16 32.25 -7.78 39.95
N ALA A 17 31.63 -8.36 40.97
CA ALA A 17 30.39 -9.11 40.83
C ALA A 17 29.26 -8.13 40.47
N LEU A 18 28.94 -8.01 39.18
CA LEU A 18 27.68 -7.41 38.75
C LEU A 18 26.54 -8.36 39.06
N THR A 19 25.81 -8.07 40.13
CA THR A 19 24.48 -8.62 40.35
C THR A 19 23.55 -8.03 39.28
N LEU A 20 23.29 -8.79 38.21
CA LEU A 20 22.19 -8.53 37.30
C LEU A 20 20.88 -8.76 38.06
N THR A 21 20.32 -7.70 38.63
CA THR A 21 18.88 -7.68 38.92
C THR A 21 18.17 -7.56 37.59
N ALA A 22 17.82 -8.70 37.01
CA ALA A 22 16.81 -8.76 35.96
C ALA A 22 15.49 -8.30 36.61
N LEU A 23 15.19 -7.00 36.53
CA LEU A 23 13.80 -6.57 36.58
C LEU A 23 13.15 -7.18 35.35
N SER A 24 12.39 -8.25 35.57
CA SER A 24 11.32 -8.65 34.68
C SER A 24 10.36 -7.47 34.59
N ALA A 25 10.58 -6.59 33.61
CA ALA A 25 9.55 -5.68 33.15
C ALA A 25 8.40 -6.57 32.71
N VAL A 26 7.32 -6.58 33.48
CA VAL A 26 6.04 -7.15 33.05
C VAL A 26 5.75 -6.46 31.72
N PRO A 27 5.53 -7.19 30.61
CA PRO A 27 5.15 -6.55 29.37
C PRO A 27 3.93 -5.69 29.69
N ALA A 28 4.04 -4.38 29.49
CA ALA A 28 2.92 -3.47 29.69
C ALA A 28 1.79 -4.02 28.82
N ALA A 29 0.77 -4.59 29.45
CA ALA A 29 -0.38 -5.08 28.71
C ALA A 29 -0.92 -3.89 27.91
N ALA A 30 -1.10 -4.08 26.60
CA ALA A 30 -1.76 -3.11 25.72
C ALA A 30 -2.95 -2.54 26.47
N GLY A 31 -2.86 -1.25 26.78
CA GLY A 31 -3.72 -0.57 27.74
C GLY A 31 -4.35 0.66 27.12
N PRO A 32 -5.33 1.26 27.81
CA PRO A 32 -6.03 2.45 27.31
C PRO A 32 -5.11 3.61 26.90
N GLU A 33 -3.94 3.72 27.53
CA GLU A 33 -2.93 4.74 27.21
C GLU A 33 -2.20 4.46 25.89
N THR A 34 -1.80 3.21 25.63
CA THR A 34 -1.15 2.84 24.36
C THR A 34 -2.12 2.95 23.19
N ASP A 35 -3.39 2.58 23.39
CA ASP A 35 -4.42 2.73 22.36
C ASP A 35 -4.75 4.21 22.09
N ALA A 36 -4.76 5.05 23.13
CA ALA A 36 -4.91 6.50 22.97
C ALA A 36 -3.76 7.10 22.15
N LEU A 37 -2.52 6.69 22.41
CA LEU A 37 -1.35 7.11 21.64
C LEU A 37 -1.43 6.61 20.19
N TYR A 38 -1.84 5.36 19.97
CA TYR A 38 -2.01 4.78 18.63
C TYR A 38 -3.04 5.58 17.82
N ASN A 39 -4.20 5.83 18.43
CA ASN A 39 -5.28 6.59 17.82
C ASN A 39 -4.90 8.05 17.56
N SER A 40 -4.13 8.67 18.46
CA SER A 40 -3.58 10.02 18.26
C SER A 40 -2.61 10.06 17.09
N ALA A 41 -1.71 9.07 17.02
CA ALA A 41 -0.73 8.95 15.96
C ALA A 41 -1.38 8.86 14.57
N GLN A 42 -2.37 7.99 14.43
CA GLN A 42 -3.15 7.80 13.19
C GLN A 42 -3.88 9.08 12.76
N ARG A 43 -4.53 9.79 13.70
CA ARG A 43 -5.21 11.07 13.41
C ARG A 43 -4.22 12.13 12.94
N ASN A 44 -3.14 12.35 13.69
CA ASN A 44 -2.13 13.35 13.36
C ASN A 44 -1.53 13.12 11.98
N PHE A 45 -1.13 11.87 11.67
CA PHE A 45 -0.59 11.55 10.35
C PHE A 45 -1.62 11.74 9.23
N THR A 46 -2.89 11.36 9.46
CA THR A 46 -3.98 11.55 8.50
C THR A 46 -4.24 13.02 8.20
N ASP A 47 -4.28 13.85 9.25
CA ASP A 47 -4.53 15.30 9.18
C ASP A 47 -3.34 16.08 8.60
N GLY A 48 -2.18 15.44 8.49
CA GLY A 48 -1.00 15.97 7.84
C GLY A 48 0.07 16.50 8.79
N ASP A 49 -0.08 16.27 10.08
CA ASP A 49 0.97 16.47 11.08
C ASP A 49 1.74 15.16 11.30
N ASP A 50 2.58 14.81 10.31
CA ASP A 50 3.39 13.59 10.38
C ASP A 50 4.47 13.65 11.48
N VAL A 51 4.82 14.86 11.94
CA VAL A 51 5.77 15.04 13.04
C VAL A 51 5.14 14.63 14.37
N ALA A 52 3.94 15.13 14.66
CA ALA A 52 3.17 14.73 15.84
C ALA A 52 2.79 13.25 15.76
N GLY A 53 2.34 12.77 14.60
CA GLY A 53 1.98 11.36 14.41
C GLY A 53 3.13 10.40 14.71
N ARG A 54 4.34 10.70 14.22
CA ARG A 54 5.54 9.89 14.55
C ARG A 54 6.02 10.08 15.99
N ALA A 55 5.75 11.23 16.62
CA ALA A 55 6.07 11.41 18.04
C ALA A 55 5.19 10.53 18.93
N ASP A 56 3.90 10.47 18.63
CA ASP A 56 2.94 9.62 19.35
C ASP A 56 3.29 8.13 19.18
N LEU A 57 3.68 7.69 17.97
CA LEU A 57 4.18 6.31 17.76
C LEU A 57 5.44 6.02 18.57
N ARG A 58 6.41 6.95 18.64
CA ARG A 58 7.61 6.75 19.47
C ARG A 58 7.27 6.64 20.95
N ASN A 59 6.33 7.43 21.44
CA ASN A 59 5.86 7.36 22.83
C ASN A 59 5.16 6.02 23.10
N LEU A 60 4.29 5.58 22.17
CA LEU A 60 3.65 4.27 22.23
C LEU A 60 4.69 3.16 22.31
N ILE A 61 5.65 3.13 21.37
CA ILE A 61 6.70 2.11 21.28
C ILE A 61 7.62 2.15 22.51
N GLY A 62 7.76 3.30 23.17
CA GLY A 62 8.45 3.42 24.45
C GLY A 62 7.69 2.77 25.61
N ALA A 63 6.37 2.85 25.61
CA ALA A 63 5.49 2.25 26.61
C ALA A 63 5.24 0.75 26.37
N ASP A 64 5.09 0.35 25.11
CA ASP A 64 4.99 -1.04 24.66
C ASP A 64 5.98 -1.34 23.52
N PRO A 65 7.22 -1.76 23.85
CA PRO A 65 8.25 -2.06 22.87
C PRO A 65 7.96 -3.25 21.96
N ASN A 66 6.97 -4.08 22.31
CA ASN A 66 6.58 -5.32 21.61
C ASN A 66 5.33 -5.13 20.76
N ASP A 67 4.90 -3.89 20.52
CA ASP A 67 3.82 -3.60 19.59
C ASP A 67 4.31 -3.68 18.14
N ALA A 68 4.08 -4.82 17.50
CA ALA A 68 4.53 -5.10 16.15
C ALA A 68 3.89 -4.17 15.11
N GLU A 69 2.63 -3.81 15.29
CA GLU A 69 1.92 -2.94 14.34
C GLU A 69 2.39 -1.48 14.47
N ALA A 70 2.62 -1.00 15.69
CA ALA A 70 3.20 0.33 15.89
C ALA A 70 4.61 0.43 15.27
N LEU A 71 5.42 -0.63 15.38
CA LEU A 71 6.72 -0.70 14.69
C LEU A 71 6.58 -0.68 13.16
N ALA A 72 5.60 -1.39 12.60
CA ALA A 72 5.31 -1.36 11.17
C ALA A 72 4.92 0.05 10.69
N LEU A 73 4.02 0.72 11.40
CA LEU A 73 3.65 2.11 11.11
C LEU A 73 4.82 3.08 11.25
N GLN A 74 5.64 2.92 12.30
CA GLN A 74 6.83 3.75 12.51
C GLN A 74 7.79 3.61 11.33
N ALA A 75 8.01 2.41 10.80
CA ALA A 75 8.84 2.19 9.62
C ALA A 75 8.27 2.90 8.38
N ILE A 76 6.97 2.72 8.10
CA ILE A 76 6.28 3.31 6.94
C ILE A 76 6.30 4.85 7.00
N TRP A 77 6.02 5.44 8.16
CA TRP A 77 5.97 6.90 8.30
C TRP A 77 7.37 7.52 8.42
N SER A 78 8.35 6.79 8.95
CA SER A 78 9.76 7.23 8.89
C SER A 78 10.27 7.25 7.45
N HIS A 79 9.85 6.30 6.61
CA HIS A 79 10.12 6.35 5.17
C HIS A 79 9.51 7.58 4.50
N TYR A 80 8.24 7.91 4.81
CA TYR A 80 7.57 9.12 4.31
C TYR A 80 8.38 10.39 4.62
N ALA A 81 8.85 10.49 5.86
CA ALA A 81 9.59 11.65 6.36
C ALA A 81 11.10 11.64 6.03
N ASN A 82 11.59 10.66 5.26
CA ASN A 82 13.02 10.44 5.00
C ASN A 82 13.89 10.26 6.27
N ASP A 83 13.30 9.74 7.35
CA ASP A 83 13.99 9.45 8.61
C ASP A 83 14.56 8.01 8.56
N LEU A 84 15.67 7.87 7.82
CA LEU A 84 16.30 6.57 7.56
C LEU A 84 16.76 5.83 8.83
N PRO A 85 17.33 6.51 9.86
CA PRO A 85 17.68 5.84 11.11
C PRO A 85 16.46 5.26 11.83
N ALA A 86 15.36 6.01 11.94
CA ALA A 86 14.14 5.53 12.58
C ALA A 86 13.48 4.39 11.79
N LEU A 87 13.52 4.46 10.46
CA LEU A 87 13.09 3.36 9.59
C LEU A 87 13.88 2.08 9.87
N ALA A 88 15.21 2.19 9.90
CA ALA A 88 16.09 1.04 10.09
C ALA A 88 15.91 0.40 11.48
N ASP A 89 15.79 1.21 12.54
CA ASP A 89 15.51 0.73 13.89
C ASP A 89 14.16 0.00 13.98
N ALA A 90 13.10 0.63 13.47
CA ALA A 90 11.76 0.06 13.50
C ALA A 90 11.70 -1.27 12.72
N MET A 91 12.30 -1.33 11.53
CA MET A 91 12.37 -2.56 10.74
C MET A 91 13.21 -3.65 11.40
N ALA A 92 14.33 -3.31 12.04
CA ALA A 92 15.16 -4.30 12.73
C ALA A 92 14.42 -4.93 13.92
N ARG A 93 13.74 -4.10 14.73
CA ARG A 93 12.92 -4.54 15.86
C ARG A 93 11.71 -5.35 15.39
N LEU A 94 11.01 -4.87 14.36
CA LEU A 94 9.88 -5.58 13.76
C LEU A 94 10.29 -6.94 13.23
N ASN A 95 11.42 -7.04 12.52
CA ASN A 95 11.90 -8.31 11.99
C ASN A 95 12.27 -9.32 13.08
N LEU A 96 12.67 -8.88 14.28
CA LEU A 96 12.92 -9.77 15.42
C LEU A 96 11.61 -10.23 16.08
N LEU A 97 10.59 -9.38 16.11
CA LEU A 97 9.32 -9.62 16.79
C LEU A 97 8.31 -10.37 15.92
N ASP A 98 8.13 -9.93 14.67
CA ASP A 98 7.23 -10.49 13.68
C ASP A 98 7.86 -10.38 12.25
N PRO A 99 8.60 -11.41 11.82
CA PRO A 99 9.22 -11.44 10.48
C PRO A 99 8.21 -11.38 9.33
N GLN A 100 6.99 -11.87 9.52
CA GLN A 100 5.96 -11.87 8.48
C GLN A 100 5.41 -10.46 8.27
N LEU A 101 5.11 -9.75 9.36
CA LEU A 101 4.71 -8.35 9.33
C LEU A 101 5.85 -7.46 8.80
N ALA A 102 7.11 -7.77 9.13
CA ALA A 102 8.29 -7.10 8.55
C ALA A 102 8.38 -7.29 7.03
N ALA A 103 8.17 -8.51 6.53
CA ALA A 103 8.18 -8.79 5.10
C ALA A 103 7.05 -8.05 4.37
N GLY A 104 5.84 -8.02 4.95
CA GLY A 104 4.73 -7.26 4.41
C GLY A 104 4.97 -5.74 4.43
N THR A 105 5.59 -5.22 5.50
CA THR A 105 5.99 -3.81 5.60
C THR A 105 7.01 -3.44 4.52
N ASN A 106 8.00 -4.30 4.27
CA ASN A 106 8.93 -4.13 3.15
C ASN A 106 8.21 -4.12 1.78
N ASN A 107 7.20 -4.97 1.59
CA ASN A 107 6.39 -4.96 0.37
C ASN A 107 5.64 -3.63 0.21
N VAL A 108 5.08 -3.07 1.29
CA VAL A 108 4.45 -1.74 1.29
C VAL A 108 5.43 -0.65 0.87
N LEU A 109 6.63 -0.63 1.47
CA LEU A 109 7.67 0.35 1.11
C LEU A 109 8.08 0.23 -0.36
N GLY A 110 8.25 -1.00 -0.86
CA GLY A 110 8.53 -1.28 -2.27
C GLY A 110 7.40 -0.84 -3.20
N ALA A 111 6.15 -1.11 -2.83
CA ALA A 111 4.96 -0.70 -3.57
C ALA A 111 4.85 0.82 -3.70
N ILE A 112 5.11 1.55 -2.60
CA ILE A 112 5.14 3.02 -2.59
C ILE A 112 6.25 3.54 -3.51
N GLY A 113 7.44 2.95 -3.47
CA GLY A 113 8.54 3.30 -4.37
C GLY A 113 8.18 3.10 -5.85
N ALA A 114 7.61 1.94 -6.19
CA ALA A 114 7.13 1.64 -7.54
C ALA A 114 6.02 2.60 -7.99
N ALA A 115 5.08 2.92 -7.10
CA ALA A 115 4.00 3.86 -7.35
C ALA A 115 4.48 5.28 -7.64
N VAL A 116 5.42 5.80 -6.85
CA VAL A 116 5.99 7.15 -7.07
C VAL A 116 6.70 7.23 -8.42
N GLY A 117 7.41 6.17 -8.82
CA GLY A 117 8.08 6.04 -10.11
C GLY A 117 7.15 5.70 -11.30
N THR A 118 5.88 5.35 -11.04
CA THR A 118 4.93 5.01 -12.11
C THR A 118 4.61 6.25 -12.93
N LEU A 119 4.78 6.14 -14.25
CA LEU A 119 4.40 7.16 -15.21
C LEU A 119 3.00 6.85 -15.76
N PRO A 120 2.07 7.81 -15.73
CA PRO A 120 0.82 7.70 -16.48
C PRO A 120 1.11 7.44 -17.96
N ASN A 121 0.52 6.37 -18.52
CA ASN A 121 0.73 5.99 -19.91
C ASN A 121 -0.61 5.83 -20.63
N PRO A 122 -0.93 6.58 -21.69
CA PRO A 122 -2.18 6.40 -22.41
C PRO A 122 -2.15 5.24 -23.41
N MET A 123 -0.97 4.66 -23.68
CA MET A 123 -0.81 3.60 -24.67
C MET A 123 -1.15 2.23 -24.08
N PRO A 124 -1.88 1.37 -24.82
CA PRO A 124 -2.07 -0.02 -24.45
C PRO A 124 -0.74 -0.76 -24.27
N ALA A 125 -0.65 -1.57 -23.21
CA ALA A 125 0.43 -2.53 -23.03
C ALA A 125 0.15 -3.80 -23.86
N LEU A 126 1.21 -4.42 -24.38
CA LEU A 126 1.12 -5.74 -25.01
C LEU A 126 1.16 -6.82 -23.92
N ILE A 127 0.00 -7.43 -23.65
CA ILE A 127 -0.20 -8.39 -22.56
C ILE A 127 -0.94 -9.64 -23.06
N GLY A 128 -0.89 -10.72 -22.27
CA GLY A 128 -1.52 -12.01 -22.59
C GLY A 128 -2.73 -12.35 -21.71
N PRO A 129 -3.34 -13.54 -21.91
CA PRO A 129 -4.53 -13.98 -21.17
C PRO A 129 -4.33 -14.12 -19.66
N GLU A 130 -3.09 -14.30 -19.19
CA GLU A 130 -2.75 -14.34 -17.75
C GLU A 130 -2.69 -12.94 -17.10
N THR A 131 -2.87 -11.88 -17.88
CA THR A 131 -2.90 -10.50 -17.39
C THR A 131 -4.32 -9.96 -17.51
N GLY A 132 -4.92 -9.53 -16.40
CA GLY A 132 -6.22 -8.86 -16.41
C GLY A 132 -6.12 -7.36 -16.67
N ILE A 133 -7.18 -6.77 -17.22
CA ILE A 133 -7.34 -5.33 -17.37
C ILE A 133 -8.27 -4.86 -16.25
N VAL A 134 -7.77 -4.09 -15.29
CA VAL A 134 -8.57 -3.63 -14.14
C VAL A 134 -8.95 -2.18 -14.30
N VAL A 135 -10.23 -1.88 -14.41
CA VAL A 135 -10.75 -0.52 -14.58
C VAL A 135 -11.35 -0.01 -13.27
N LEU A 136 -10.80 1.10 -12.76
CA LEU A 136 -11.30 1.73 -11.53
C LEU A 136 -12.37 2.77 -11.83
N GLY A 137 -13.42 2.75 -11.02
CA GLY A 137 -14.48 3.76 -10.98
C GLY A 137 -13.99 5.19 -10.68
N TYR A 138 -14.82 6.18 -11.03
CA TYR A 138 -14.59 7.63 -10.86
C TYR A 138 -15.82 8.37 -10.30
N GLY A 139 -16.87 7.65 -9.94
CA GLY A 139 -18.19 8.21 -9.65
C GLY A 139 -19.09 8.27 -10.88
N LEU A 140 -20.39 8.10 -10.64
CA LEU A 140 -21.45 8.44 -11.59
C LEU A 140 -21.98 9.86 -11.32
N LEU A 141 -22.70 10.41 -12.30
CA LEU A 141 -23.57 11.57 -12.12
C LEU A 141 -24.82 11.17 -11.29
N PRO A 142 -25.53 12.12 -10.66
CA PRO A 142 -26.69 11.81 -9.81
C PRO A 142 -27.82 11.04 -10.50
N ASP A 143 -27.95 11.15 -11.82
CA ASP A 143 -28.91 10.42 -12.64
C ASP A 143 -28.46 8.99 -13.00
N GLY A 144 -27.25 8.59 -12.60
CA GLY A 144 -26.64 7.29 -12.91
C GLY A 144 -25.79 7.30 -14.18
N ALA A 145 -25.67 8.42 -14.90
CA ALA A 145 -24.84 8.49 -16.10
C ALA A 145 -23.33 8.48 -15.76
N LEU A 146 -22.52 7.96 -16.68
CA LEU A 146 -21.07 7.95 -16.55
C LEU A 146 -20.53 9.39 -16.60
N ARG A 147 -19.64 9.74 -15.67
CA ARG A 147 -18.91 11.01 -15.74
C ARG A 147 -17.99 11.02 -16.97
N PRO A 148 -17.72 12.19 -17.59
CA PRO A 148 -16.82 12.28 -18.74
C PRO A 148 -15.46 11.59 -18.52
N GLU A 149 -14.87 11.76 -17.34
CA GLU A 149 -13.59 11.11 -17.05
C GLU A 149 -13.71 9.60 -16.86
N LEU A 150 -14.84 9.09 -16.36
CA LEU A 150 -15.10 7.66 -16.34
C LEU A 150 -15.19 7.09 -17.76
N VAL A 151 -15.81 7.82 -18.68
CA VAL A 151 -15.82 7.47 -20.11
C VAL A 151 -14.40 7.45 -20.67
N ASN A 152 -13.55 8.43 -20.35
CA ASN A 152 -12.15 8.42 -20.81
C ASN A 152 -11.37 7.19 -20.31
N ARG A 153 -11.56 6.80 -19.05
CA ARG A 153 -10.97 5.56 -18.50
C ARG A 153 -11.47 4.32 -19.24
N LEU A 154 -12.76 4.28 -19.57
CA LEU A 154 -13.36 3.19 -20.33
C LEU A 154 -12.87 3.13 -21.77
N ILE A 155 -12.62 4.27 -22.43
CA ILE A 155 -11.96 4.32 -23.74
C ILE A 155 -10.55 3.73 -23.65
N ALA A 156 -9.77 4.09 -22.63
CA ALA A 156 -8.44 3.54 -22.43
C ALA A 156 -8.49 2.00 -22.19
N ALA A 157 -9.45 1.52 -21.39
CA ALA A 157 -9.68 0.10 -21.17
C ALA A 157 -10.14 -0.62 -22.44
N TRP A 158 -10.99 0.01 -23.25
CA TRP A 158 -11.45 -0.53 -24.52
C TRP A 158 -10.31 -0.67 -25.53
N LEU A 159 -9.46 0.34 -25.69
CA LEU A 159 -8.24 0.25 -26.50
C LEU A 159 -7.30 -0.84 -25.99
N GLN A 160 -7.13 -0.95 -24.67
CA GLN A 160 -6.37 -2.04 -24.04
C GLN A 160 -6.98 -3.42 -24.34
N SER A 161 -8.31 -3.53 -24.37
CA SER A 161 -9.02 -4.78 -24.66
C SER A 161 -8.93 -5.23 -26.12
N ILE A 162 -8.74 -4.28 -27.04
CA ILE A 162 -8.47 -4.54 -28.46
C ILE A 162 -7.04 -5.05 -28.63
N ALA A 163 -6.07 -4.42 -27.95
CA ALA A 163 -4.67 -4.84 -27.98
C ALA A 163 -4.44 -6.20 -27.28
N ALA A 164 -5.30 -6.55 -26.33
CA ALA A 164 -5.24 -7.80 -25.56
C ALA A 164 -6.60 -8.52 -25.57
N PRO A 165 -7.00 -9.15 -26.70
CA PRO A 165 -8.35 -9.68 -26.89
C PRO A 165 -8.67 -10.92 -26.03
N LEU A 166 -7.65 -11.55 -25.41
CA LEU A 166 -7.82 -12.74 -24.57
C LEU A 166 -7.74 -12.43 -23.06
N SER A 167 -7.39 -11.20 -22.66
CA SER A 167 -7.31 -10.81 -21.26
C SER A 167 -8.71 -10.65 -20.64
N PRO A 168 -8.93 -11.12 -19.40
CA PRO A 168 -10.14 -10.78 -18.66
C PRO A 168 -10.13 -9.29 -18.29
N ILE A 169 -11.31 -8.68 -18.19
CA ILE A 169 -11.50 -7.30 -17.76
C ILE A 169 -12.23 -7.32 -16.42
N VAL A 170 -11.64 -6.74 -15.40
CA VAL A 170 -12.29 -6.52 -14.10
C VAL A 170 -12.67 -5.05 -14.01
N VAL A 171 -13.95 -4.75 -13.83
CA VAL A 171 -14.43 -3.39 -13.56
C VAL A 171 -14.80 -3.30 -12.08
N THR A 172 -14.29 -2.28 -11.36
CA THR A 172 -14.49 -2.17 -9.90
C THR A 172 -14.96 -0.79 -9.47
N GLY A 173 -16.01 -0.76 -8.65
CA GLY A 173 -16.65 0.44 -8.13
C GLY A 173 -18.09 0.18 -7.70
N GLY A 174 -18.36 0.34 -6.41
CA GLY A 174 -19.62 -0.04 -5.78
C GLY A 174 -20.51 1.11 -5.35
N ASN A 175 -20.07 2.37 -5.41
CA ASN A 175 -20.86 3.53 -4.99
C ASN A 175 -22.03 3.76 -5.96
N PRO A 176 -23.29 3.46 -5.58
CA PRO A 176 -24.39 3.56 -6.53
C PRO A 176 -24.88 5.00 -6.66
N GLN A 177 -25.29 5.38 -7.87
CA GLN A 177 -26.09 6.58 -8.12
C GLN A 177 -27.34 6.16 -8.88
N ASN A 178 -28.50 6.65 -8.44
CA ASN A 178 -29.79 6.28 -9.03
C ASN A 178 -30.01 4.75 -9.12
N GLY A 179 -29.55 4.00 -8.11
CA GLY A 179 -29.66 2.54 -8.06
C GLY A 179 -28.67 1.77 -8.96
N ILE A 180 -27.77 2.45 -9.66
CA ILE A 180 -26.78 1.82 -10.56
C ILE A 180 -25.40 1.92 -9.90
N ALA A 181 -24.72 0.80 -9.70
CA ALA A 181 -23.33 0.81 -9.26
C ALA A 181 -22.40 1.20 -10.41
N GLU A 182 -21.29 1.88 -10.10
CA GLU A 182 -20.28 2.29 -11.09
C GLU A 182 -19.81 1.13 -11.97
N ALA A 183 -19.49 -0.01 -11.36
CA ALA A 183 -18.98 -1.19 -12.07
C ALA A 183 -20.00 -1.78 -13.05
N ASP A 184 -21.31 -1.75 -12.71
CA ASP A 184 -22.37 -2.21 -13.61
C ASP A 184 -22.51 -1.26 -14.83
N ALA A 185 -22.45 0.06 -14.60
CA ALA A 185 -22.46 1.04 -15.69
C ALA A 185 -21.22 0.92 -16.60
N MET A 186 -20.04 0.68 -16.01
CA MET A 186 -18.80 0.43 -16.76
C MET A 186 -18.90 -0.82 -17.64
N ALA A 187 -19.42 -1.93 -17.10
CA ALA A 187 -19.64 -3.15 -17.87
C ALA A 187 -20.60 -2.92 -19.04
N GLY A 188 -21.73 -2.25 -18.79
CA GLY A 188 -22.70 -1.91 -19.84
C GLY A 188 -22.09 -1.08 -20.97
N TRP A 189 -21.23 -0.11 -20.64
CA TRP A 189 -20.52 0.69 -21.64
C TRP A 189 -19.57 -0.15 -22.48
N LEU A 190 -18.75 -1.01 -21.86
CA LEU A 190 -17.79 -1.87 -22.58
C LEU A 190 -18.52 -2.86 -23.52
N ILE A 191 -19.61 -3.46 -23.05
CA ILE A 191 -20.46 -4.35 -23.86
C ILE A 191 -21.05 -3.58 -25.04
N GLY A 192 -21.57 -2.37 -24.80
CA GLY A 192 -22.09 -1.49 -25.84
C GLY A 192 -21.06 -1.09 -26.90
N HIS A 193 -19.77 -1.17 -26.57
CA HIS A 193 -18.64 -0.92 -27.48
C HIS A 193 -18.00 -2.21 -28.02
N GLY A 194 -18.69 -3.35 -27.93
CA GLY A 194 -18.32 -4.59 -28.60
C GLY A 194 -17.40 -5.52 -27.83
N VAL A 195 -17.12 -5.24 -26.54
CA VAL A 195 -16.39 -6.19 -25.70
C VAL A 195 -17.32 -7.36 -25.34
N PRO A 196 -16.93 -8.63 -25.58
CA PRO A 196 -17.74 -9.77 -25.20
C PRO A 196 -18.06 -9.79 -23.70
N PRO A 197 -19.34 -9.93 -23.28
CA PRO A 197 -19.72 -9.97 -21.87
C PRO A 197 -18.98 -11.03 -21.05
N THR A 198 -18.63 -12.16 -21.67
CA THR A 198 -17.89 -13.27 -21.04
C THR A 198 -16.48 -12.91 -20.60
N ARG A 199 -15.92 -11.78 -21.09
CA ARG A 199 -14.62 -11.26 -20.67
C ARG A 199 -14.70 -10.30 -19.50
N ILE A 200 -15.89 -9.80 -19.15
CA ILE A 200 -16.06 -8.72 -18.17
C ILE A 200 -16.52 -9.31 -16.85
N HIS A 201 -15.78 -9.02 -15.79
CA HIS A 201 -16.05 -9.42 -14.42
C HIS A 201 -16.32 -8.16 -13.57
N VAL A 202 -17.47 -8.15 -12.90
CA VAL A 202 -17.99 -6.95 -12.23
C VAL A 202 -17.79 -7.05 -10.72
N GLU A 203 -17.05 -6.10 -10.15
CA GLU A 203 -16.88 -5.92 -8.72
C GLU A 203 -17.62 -4.63 -8.28
N ASN A 204 -18.86 -4.78 -7.81
CA ASN A 204 -19.74 -3.64 -7.50
C ASN A 204 -19.92 -3.39 -5.99
N ARG A 205 -18.95 -3.79 -5.15
CA ARG A 205 -19.05 -3.61 -3.69
C ARG A 205 -18.08 -2.58 -3.13
N ALA A 206 -16.98 -2.28 -3.82
CA ALA A 206 -15.96 -1.38 -3.32
C ALA A 206 -16.44 0.08 -3.20
N GLY A 207 -16.36 0.64 -1.99
CA GLY A 207 -16.64 2.05 -1.71
C GLY A 207 -15.40 2.96 -1.66
N SER A 208 -14.20 2.40 -1.76
CA SER A 208 -12.92 3.13 -1.67
C SER A 208 -11.85 2.56 -2.62
N THR A 209 -10.77 3.31 -2.86
CA THR A 209 -9.63 2.83 -3.67
C THR A 209 -9.00 1.57 -3.07
N VAL A 210 -8.86 1.53 -1.74
CA VAL A 210 -8.37 0.35 -1.00
C VAL A 210 -9.25 -0.88 -1.26
N GLN A 211 -10.58 -0.73 -1.17
CA GLN A 211 -11.51 -1.84 -1.43
C GLN A 211 -11.50 -2.24 -2.91
N ASN A 212 -11.38 -1.28 -3.84
CA ASN A 212 -11.24 -1.59 -5.27
C ASN A 212 -10.05 -2.51 -5.50
N ALA A 213 -8.88 -2.19 -4.92
CA ALA A 213 -7.69 -3.02 -5.03
C ALA A 213 -7.90 -4.41 -4.41
N LEU A 214 -8.33 -4.49 -3.15
CA LEU A 214 -8.52 -5.77 -2.44
C LEU A 214 -9.51 -6.70 -3.16
N PHE A 215 -10.65 -6.17 -3.59
CA PHE A 215 -11.71 -6.97 -4.20
C PHE A 215 -11.39 -7.34 -5.65
N ALA A 216 -10.83 -6.42 -6.43
CA ALA A 216 -10.41 -6.73 -7.80
C ALA A 216 -9.21 -7.70 -7.82
N THR A 217 -8.26 -7.59 -6.89
CA THR A 217 -7.15 -8.56 -6.76
C THR A 217 -7.68 -9.97 -6.48
N ARG A 218 -8.70 -10.12 -5.64
CA ARG A 218 -9.35 -11.42 -5.42
C ARG A 218 -10.00 -11.92 -6.71
N MET A 219 -10.78 -11.08 -7.39
CA MET A 219 -11.45 -11.44 -8.64
C MET A 219 -10.48 -11.83 -9.76
N LEU A 220 -9.35 -11.12 -9.89
CA LEU A 220 -8.28 -11.48 -10.82
C LEU A 220 -7.76 -12.90 -10.58
N ARG A 221 -7.54 -13.28 -9.31
CA ARG A 221 -7.11 -14.65 -8.96
C ARG A 221 -8.18 -15.67 -9.31
N ASP A 222 -9.45 -15.37 -9.02
CA ASP A 222 -10.59 -16.26 -9.29
C ASP A 222 -10.74 -16.55 -10.80
N VAL A 223 -10.35 -15.63 -11.67
CA VAL A 223 -10.35 -15.80 -13.14
C VAL A 223 -9.01 -16.29 -13.72
N GLY A 224 -8.05 -16.62 -12.86
CA GLY A 224 -6.75 -17.17 -13.25
C GLY A 224 -5.71 -16.15 -13.75
N ALA A 225 -5.95 -14.84 -13.58
CA ALA A 225 -4.98 -13.81 -13.91
C ALA A 225 -3.88 -13.73 -12.82
N THR A 226 -2.63 -13.72 -13.26
CA THR A 226 -1.43 -13.63 -12.39
C THR A 226 -0.86 -12.22 -12.31
N SER A 227 -1.31 -11.34 -13.20
CA SER A 227 -0.86 -9.95 -13.30
C SER A 227 -2.00 -9.04 -13.76
N ALA A 228 -1.79 -7.73 -13.68
CA ALA A 228 -2.78 -6.76 -14.15
C ALA A 228 -2.16 -5.55 -14.85
N VAL A 229 -2.90 -5.03 -15.82
CA VAL A 229 -2.83 -3.63 -16.23
C VAL A 229 -3.92 -2.86 -15.48
N VAL A 230 -3.52 -1.87 -14.70
CA VAL A 230 -4.44 -1.00 -13.97
C VAL A 230 -4.82 0.18 -14.86
N VAL A 231 -6.12 0.44 -15.01
CA VAL A 231 -6.69 1.51 -15.83
C VAL A 231 -7.42 2.53 -14.95
N THR A 232 -6.91 3.76 -14.92
CA THR A 232 -7.52 4.88 -14.17
C THR A 232 -7.03 6.23 -14.69
N SER A 233 -7.34 7.35 -14.02
CA SER A 233 -6.87 8.68 -14.45
C SER A 233 -5.38 8.90 -14.12
N PRO A 234 -4.66 9.74 -14.87
CA PRO A 234 -3.26 10.10 -14.56
C PRO A 234 -3.02 10.59 -13.13
N ASN A 235 -3.96 11.34 -12.55
CA ASN A 235 -3.85 11.85 -11.17
C ASN A 235 -4.11 10.79 -10.08
N HIS A 236 -4.60 9.61 -10.47
CA HIS A 236 -4.97 8.52 -9.56
C HIS A 236 -4.07 7.29 -9.69
N ILE A 237 -3.39 7.13 -10.84
CA ILE A 237 -2.71 5.89 -11.20
C ILE A 237 -1.64 5.47 -10.19
N ARG A 238 -0.85 6.42 -9.66
CA ARG A 238 0.20 6.09 -8.68
C ARG A 238 -0.37 5.48 -7.41
N ARG A 239 -1.45 6.06 -6.88
CA ARG A 239 -2.13 5.56 -5.68
C ARG A 239 -2.73 4.17 -5.93
N ALA A 240 -3.44 4.01 -7.05
CA ALA A 240 -3.98 2.71 -7.45
C ALA A 240 -2.88 1.65 -7.57
N VAL A 241 -1.75 1.95 -8.23
CA VAL A 241 -0.64 0.99 -8.38
C VAL A 241 -0.09 0.55 -7.02
N ALA A 242 0.09 1.46 -6.06
CA ALA A 242 0.51 1.08 -4.71
C ALA A 242 -0.48 0.09 -4.09
N ASP A 243 -1.77 0.41 -4.10
CA ASP A 243 -2.81 -0.41 -3.50
C ASP A 243 -2.89 -1.80 -4.15
N PHE A 244 -2.84 -1.89 -5.49
CA PHE A 244 -2.85 -3.18 -6.18
C PHE A 244 -1.61 -4.04 -5.87
N ILE A 245 -0.42 -3.44 -5.77
CA ILE A 245 0.79 -4.17 -5.38
C ILE A 245 0.66 -4.66 -3.94
N VAL A 246 0.20 -3.83 -3.01
CA VAL A 246 0.01 -4.20 -1.60
C VAL A 246 -1.05 -5.28 -1.43
N ALA A 247 -2.15 -5.23 -2.18
CA ALA A 247 -3.18 -6.27 -2.21
C ALA A 247 -2.66 -7.62 -2.79
N GLY A 248 -1.48 -7.61 -3.41
CA GLY A 248 -0.79 -8.78 -3.95
C GLY A 248 -1.09 -9.06 -5.42
N THR A 249 -1.33 -8.02 -6.22
CA THR A 249 -1.38 -8.09 -7.68
C THR A 249 -0.05 -7.64 -8.27
N ARG A 250 0.51 -8.43 -9.19
CA ARG A 250 1.65 -8.00 -10.02
C ARG A 250 1.17 -7.00 -11.07
N VAL A 251 1.38 -5.71 -10.85
CA VAL A 251 1.06 -4.67 -11.83
C VAL A 251 2.13 -4.62 -12.92
N VAL A 252 1.73 -4.85 -14.18
CA VAL A 252 2.63 -4.86 -15.36
C VAL A 252 2.34 -3.71 -16.33
N GLY A 253 1.27 -2.95 -16.10
CA GLY A 253 0.96 -1.74 -16.86
C GLY A 253 0.04 -0.80 -16.08
N ALA A 254 0.16 0.48 -16.43
CA ALA A 254 -0.49 1.59 -15.76
C ALA A 254 -1.13 2.49 -16.84
N THR A 255 -2.17 1.95 -17.48
CA THR A 255 -2.83 2.61 -18.61
C THR A 255 -3.75 3.71 -18.09
N THR A 256 -3.76 4.87 -18.74
CA THR A 256 -4.50 6.04 -18.24
C THR A 256 -5.31 6.73 -19.32
N SER A 257 -6.30 7.51 -18.90
CA SER A 257 -6.91 8.52 -19.75
C SER A 257 -5.89 9.61 -20.12
N LEU A 258 -6.29 10.53 -21.01
CA LEU A 258 -5.48 11.69 -21.38
C LEU A 258 -5.68 12.90 -20.44
N ASP A 259 -6.66 12.82 -19.52
CA ASP A 259 -7.00 13.95 -18.68
C ASP A 259 -5.88 14.31 -17.71
N GLN A 260 -5.50 15.59 -17.71
CA GLN A 260 -4.40 16.12 -16.90
C GLN A 260 -3.04 15.41 -17.09
N LEU A 261 -2.85 14.61 -18.15
CA LEU A 261 -1.69 13.72 -18.34
C LEU A 261 -0.35 14.42 -18.11
N VAL A 262 -0.11 15.54 -18.79
CA VAL A 262 1.15 16.29 -18.73
C VAL A 262 1.46 16.77 -17.30
N SER A 263 0.45 17.22 -16.56
CA SER A 263 0.63 17.69 -15.18
C SER A 263 1.01 16.58 -14.21
N GLN A 264 0.75 15.33 -14.57
CA GLN A 264 0.99 14.15 -13.74
C GLN A 264 2.28 13.41 -14.11
N LEU A 265 3.00 13.83 -15.16
CA LEU A 265 4.28 13.22 -15.54
C LEU A 265 5.35 13.34 -14.45
N PRO A 266 5.59 14.52 -13.82
CA PRO A 266 6.57 14.62 -12.75
C PRO A 266 6.18 13.76 -11.53
N PRO A 267 7.16 13.20 -10.79
CA PRO A 267 6.88 12.57 -9.51
C PRO A 267 6.22 13.55 -8.53
N PRO A 268 5.23 13.11 -7.73
CA PRO A 268 4.59 13.96 -6.74
C PRO A 268 5.57 14.40 -5.65
N SER A 269 5.37 15.61 -5.10
CA SER A 269 6.10 16.05 -3.90
C SER A 269 5.88 15.09 -2.73
N ARG A 270 6.77 15.07 -1.73
CA ARG A 270 6.60 14.21 -0.54
C ARG A 270 5.25 14.44 0.13
N GLN A 271 4.84 15.70 0.31
CA GLN A 271 3.53 16.03 0.88
C GLN A 271 2.37 15.45 0.05
N SER A 272 2.46 15.54 -1.29
CA SER A 272 1.47 14.97 -2.21
C SER A 272 1.47 13.43 -2.23
N GLN A 273 2.51 12.77 -1.71
CA GLN A 273 2.56 11.32 -1.59
C GLN A 273 1.77 10.80 -0.38
N ARG A 274 1.38 11.64 0.60
CA ARG A 274 0.73 11.19 1.85
C ARG A 274 -0.47 10.27 1.61
N GLY A 275 -1.30 10.59 0.61
CA GLY A 275 -2.45 9.74 0.23
C GLY A 275 -2.06 8.33 -0.23
N ILE A 276 -0.90 8.17 -0.88
CA ILE A 276 -0.35 6.87 -1.29
C ILE A 276 0.06 6.06 -0.05
N TYR A 277 0.69 6.70 0.94
CA TYR A 277 1.08 6.02 2.19
C TYR A 277 -0.14 5.58 2.99
N LEU A 278 -1.14 6.46 3.14
CA LEU A 278 -2.38 6.13 3.86
C LEU A 278 -3.13 4.96 3.23
N ASP A 279 -3.32 4.97 1.91
CA ASP A 279 -4.05 3.90 1.22
C ASP A 279 -3.23 2.60 1.19
N ALA A 280 -1.91 2.67 1.02
CA ALA A 280 -1.04 1.49 1.09
C ALA A 280 -1.06 0.85 2.49
N THR A 281 -1.01 1.65 3.57
CA THR A 281 -1.15 1.15 4.95
C THR A 281 -2.51 0.48 5.19
N ARG A 282 -3.60 1.09 4.70
CA ARG A 282 -4.95 0.51 4.82
C ARG A 282 -5.13 -0.75 3.98
N THR A 283 -4.52 -0.79 2.79
CA THR A 283 -4.52 -1.99 1.94
C THR A 283 -3.70 -3.12 2.56
N PHE A 284 -2.66 -2.77 3.31
CA PHE A 284 -1.89 -3.72 4.12
C PHE A 284 -2.64 -4.21 5.36
N GLN A 285 -3.81 -3.63 5.65
CA GLN A 285 -4.72 -4.04 6.73
C GLN A 285 -4.12 -3.88 8.13
N LEU A 286 -3.23 -2.89 8.33
CA LEU A 286 -2.93 -2.40 9.68
C LEU A 286 -4.16 -1.67 10.23
N ASP A 287 -4.38 -1.74 11.54
CA ASP A 287 -5.53 -1.08 12.13
C ASP A 287 -5.49 0.43 11.85
N THR A 288 -6.68 1.04 11.72
CA THR A 288 -6.79 2.50 11.57
C THR A 288 -7.08 3.20 12.89
N ALA A 289 -7.46 2.42 13.90
CA ALA A 289 -7.70 2.80 15.28
C ALA A 289 -7.76 1.53 16.15
N ARG A 290 -7.55 1.70 17.46
CA ARG A 290 -7.68 0.66 18.49
C ARG A 290 -8.73 1.05 19.53
#